data_AF-A0A7J9L9R9-F1
#
_entry.id   AF-A0A7J9L9R9-F1
#
_cell.length_a   1.000
_cell.length_b   1.000
_cell.length_c   1.000
_cell.angle_alpha   90.00
_cell.angle_beta   90.00
_cell.angle_gamma   90.00
#
_symmetry.space_group_name_H-M   'P 1'
#
loop_
_entity.id
_entity.type
_entity.pdbx_description
1 polymer ?
#
loop_
_entity_poly.entity_id
_entity_poly.type
_entity_poly.pdbx_seq_one_letter_code
_entity_poly.pdbx_strand_id
1 'polypeptide(L)' 'MWTRAFLGTTCKSDIVEKNLCEAFNSSIVKARFKSIIKMLEDIRTKMMTRIVEKKKLCNE' A
#
# COMPACT_ATOMS: atom_id res chain seq x y z
N MET A 1 -16.84 -1.55 8.28
CA MET A 1 -16.00 -1.47 9.50
C MET A 1 -14.86 -2.46 9.32
N TRP A 2 -13.61 -2.00 9.32
CA TRP A 2 -12.44 -2.86 9.09
C TRP A 2 -12.02 -3.45 10.45
N THR A 3 -12.51 -4.64 10.78
CA THR A 3 -12.33 -5.23 12.11
C THR A 3 -11.13 -6.18 12.11
N ARG A 4 -10.04 -5.72 12.73
CA ARG A 4 -8.75 -6.41 12.89
C ARG A 4 -8.82 -7.78 13.59
N ALA A 5 -9.97 -8.13 14.20
CA ALA A 5 -10.20 -9.38 14.91
C ALA A 5 -10.42 -10.61 13.98
N PHE A 6 -10.77 -10.41 12.71
CA PHE A 6 -10.95 -11.50 11.74
C PHE A 6 -9.72 -11.76 10.85
N LEU A 7 -8.67 -10.96 11.01
CA LEU A 7 -7.38 -11.21 10.39
C LEU A 7 -6.62 -12.17 11.31
N GLY A 8 -6.66 -13.47 11.01
CA GLY A 8 -5.97 -14.49 11.81
C GLY A 8 -4.54 -14.06 12.13
N THR A 9 -4.11 -14.22 13.38
CA THR A 9 -2.81 -13.76 13.92
C THR A 9 -1.58 -14.47 13.33
N THR A 10 -1.78 -15.34 12.33
CA THR A 10 -0.74 -16.12 11.67
C THR A 10 -0.64 -15.71 10.21
N CYS A 11 0.10 -14.63 9.95
CA CYS A 11 0.64 -14.40 8.62
C CYS A 11 1.77 -15.41 8.38
N LYS A 12 1.60 -16.29 7.39
CA LYS A 12 2.50 -17.43 7.14
C LYS A 12 3.84 -17.06 6.50
N SER A 13 4.23 -15.78 6.46
CA SER A 13 5.55 -15.38 5.97
C SER A 13 5.87 -13.92 6.35
N ASP A 14 6.68 -13.73 7.40
CA ASP A 14 7.25 -12.42 7.76
C ASP A 14 7.94 -11.73 6.56
N ILE A 15 8.44 -12.53 5.61
CA ILE A 15 9.07 -12.08 4.37
C ILE A 15 8.07 -11.29 3.51
N VAL A 16 6.83 -11.76 3.41
CA VAL A 16 5.79 -11.11 2.60
C VAL A 16 5.34 -9.80 3.25
N GLU A 17 5.09 -9.81 4.57
CA GLU A 17 4.74 -8.58 5.30
C GLU A 17 5.85 -7.53 5.25
N LYS A 18 7.09 -7.96 5.51
CA LYS A 18 8.26 -7.08 5.43
C LYS A 18 8.39 -6.46 4.04
N ASN A 19 8.25 -7.26 2.99
CA ASN A 19 8.31 -6.76 1.62
C ASN A 19 7.18 -5.76 1.30
N LEU A 20 5.97 -5.99 1.81
CA LEU A 20 4.87 -5.03 1.69
C LEU A 20 5.17 -3.72 2.42
N CYS A 21 5.68 -3.77 3.65
CA CYS A 21 6.08 -2.60 4.41
C CYS A 21 7.21 -1.83 3.73
N GLU A 22 8.24 -2.52 3.23
CA GLU A 22 9.37 -1.92 2.50
C GLU A 22 8.91 -1.27 1.19
N ALA A 23 8.05 -1.95 0.42
CA ALA A 23 7.48 -1.42 -0.81
C ALA A 23 6.57 -0.20 -0.56
N PHE A 24 5.81 -0.22 0.53
CA PHE A 24 4.99 0.91 0.95
C PHE A 24 5.86 2.10 1.37
N ASN A 25 6.82 1.87 2.28
CA ASN A 25 7.73 2.90 2.76
C ASN A 25 8.50 3.55 1.62
N SER A 26 9.05 2.76 0.70
CA SER A 26 9.72 3.24 -0.52
C SER A 26 8.80 4.09 -1.39
N SER A 27 7.52 3.74 -1.48
CA SER A 27 6.56 4.45 -2.32
C SER A 27 6.21 5.86 -1.79
N ILE A 28 6.33 6.08 -0.48
CA ILE A 28 5.94 7.32 0.19
C ILE A 28 7.13 8.22 0.54
N VAL A 29 8.38 7.79 0.38
CA VAL A 29 9.59 8.59 0.71
C VAL A 29 9.49 10.01 0.18
N LYS A 30 9.15 10.19 -1.11
CA LYS A 30 9.02 11.52 -1.73
C LYS A 30 7.79 12.31 -1.27
N ALA A 31 6.72 11.63 -0.87
CA ALA A 31 5.48 12.27 -0.42
C ALA A 31 5.59 12.78 1.03
N ARG A 32 6.43 12.14 1.86
CA ARG A 32 6.64 12.49 3.28
C ARG A 32 7.22 13.88 3.53
N PHE A 33 7.87 14.47 2.53
CA PHE A 33 8.42 15.82 2.61
C PHE A 33 7.38 16.92 2.29
N LYS A 34 6.15 16.54 1.96
CA LYS A 34 5.07 17.48 1.61
C LYS A 34 4.18 17.76 2.82
N SER A 35 3.37 18.83 2.73
CA SER A 35 2.32 19.08 3.71
C SER A 35 1.38 17.88 3.82
N ILE A 36 0.79 17.66 5.01
CA ILE A 36 0.02 16.45 5.29
C ILE A 36 -1.11 16.20 4.28
N ILE A 37 -1.79 17.25 3.84
CA ILE A 37 -2.86 17.16 2.82
C ILE A 37 -2.27 16.65 1.50
N LYS A 38 -1.17 17.25 1.04
CA LYS A 38 -0.53 16.90 -0.23
C LYS A 38 0.09 15.50 -0.20
N MET A 39 0.68 15.12 0.93
CA MET A 39 1.19 13.77 1.15
C MET A 39 0.09 12.72 1.00
N LEU A 40 -1.08 12.94 1.63
CA LEU A 40 -2.21 12.01 1.57
C LEU A 40 -2.83 11.92 0.17
N GLU A 41 -2.96 13.05 -0.54
CA GLU A 41 -3.40 13.08 -1.94
C GLU A 41 -2.50 12.24 -2.84
N ASP A 42 -1.19 12.41 -2.70
CA ASP A 42 -0.19 11.67 -3.48
C ASP A 42 -0.25 10.17 -3.20
N ILE A 43 -0.37 9.78 -1.92
CA ILE A 43 -0.49 8.36 -1.52
C ILE A 43 -1.75 7.75 -2.14
N ARG A 44 -2.90 8.44 -2.01
CA ARG A 44 -4.18 7.97 -2.57
C ARG A 44 -4.07 7.77 -4.08
N THR A 45 -3.56 8.77 -4.79
CA THR A 45 -3.45 8.75 -6.25
C THR A 45 -2.56 7.60 -6.71
N LYS A 46 -1.40 7.44 -6.08
CA LYS A 46 -0.44 6.38 -6.39
C LYS A 46 -0.98 4.98 -6.11
N MET A 47 -1.75 4.80 -5.04
CA MET A 47 -2.44 3.52 -4.77
C MET A 47 -3.49 3.21 -5.83
N MET A 48 -4.34 4.18 -6.20
CA MET A 48 -5.37 3.98 -7.21
C MET A 48 -4.78 3.59 -8.57
N THR A 49 -3.72 4.28 -9.01
CA THR A 49 -3.00 3.93 -10.25
C THR A 49 -2.47 2.50 -10.21
N ARG A 50 -1.79 2.10 -9.12
CA ARG A 50 -1.26 0.74 -8.96
C ARG A 50 -2.36 -0.33 -9.02
N ILE A 51 -3.50 -0.09 -8.38
CA ILE A 51 -4.62 -1.03 -8.42
C ILE A 51 -5.15 -1.18 -9.83
N VAL A 52 -5.31 -0.08 -10.58
CA VAL A 52 -5.77 -0.11 -11.97
C VAL A 52 -4.77 -0.84 -12.87
N GLU A 53 -3.47 -0.55 -12.74
CA GLU A 53 -2.42 -1.25 -13.50
C GLU A 53 -2.41 -2.75 -13.22
N LYS A 54 -2.50 -3.15 -11.94
CA LYS A 54 -2.55 -4.56 -11.54
C LYS A 54 -3.80 -5.27 -12.06
N LYS A 55 -4.94 -4.58 -12.09
CA LYS A 55 -6.18 -5.10 -12.69
C LYS A 55 -6.05 -5.29 -14.20
N LYS A 56 -5.44 -4.34 -14.91
CA LYS A 56 -5.18 -4.47 -16.35
C LYS A 56 -4.31 -5.68 -16.66
N LEU A 57 -3.17 -5.80 -15.96
CA LEU A 57 -2.24 -6.92 -16.12
C LEU A 57 -2.84 -8.30 -15.82
N CYS A 58 -3.86 -8.38 -14.95
CA CYS A 58 -4.52 -9.65 -14.62
C CYS A 58 -5.66 -10.02 -15.59
N ASN A 59 -6.12 -9.04 -16.38
CA ASN A 59 -7.17 -9.20 -17.37
C ASN A 59 -6.61 -9.38 -18.80
N GLU A 60 -5.28 -9.41 -18.95
CA GLU A 60 -4.53 -9.80 -20.14
C GLU A 60 -4.05 -11.25 -20.00
#